data_AF-A0A380FDH3-F1
#
_entry.id   AF-A0A380FDH3-F1
#
_cell.length_a   1.000
_cell.length_b   1.000
_cell.length_c   1.000
_cell.angle_alpha   90.00
_cell.angle_beta   90.00
_cell.angle_gamma   90.00
#
_symmetry.space_group_name_H-M   'P 1'
#
loop_
_entity.id
_entity.type
_entity.pdbx_description
1 polymer ?
#
loop_
_entity_poly.entity_id
_entity_poly.type
_entity_poly.pdbx_seq_one_letter_code
_entity_poly.pdbx_strand_id
1 'polypeptide(L)'
;MAQLILPFATPNAESPKIKGMNFKQARVFILEKVIDSLNQMSTVDSSFQYGNVIKDYHDKLAFIRTVENEDENTKELQRLQKIAFDVENETLNGLVENGDITTNVLDNYMRYSERTQVYKQASLIQRIKVELRAMILKRRIKNKVKTNAASSLSVVDNLREISNVMRTVHYRVVSRLAKETTEDNKLEVGMVCDSYLLRTDNLTPSNFFNPKNENSITKIKLVALKEQRRILNQLIEEEEVSEATALKIREAINYDEMIIVDSLTD
;
A
#
# COMPACT_ATOMS: atom_id res chain seq x y z
N MET A 1 0.88 -56.72 41.00
CA MET A 1 1.46 -55.37 41.14
C MET A 1 2.30 -55.11 39.89
N ALA A 2 1.70 -54.54 38.85
CA ALA A 2 2.41 -54.19 37.62
C ALA A 2 2.93 -52.76 37.76
N GLN A 3 4.24 -52.58 37.81
CA GLN A 3 4.88 -51.26 37.77
C GLN A 3 5.02 -50.84 36.30
N LEU A 4 4.24 -49.84 35.92
CA LEU A 4 4.33 -49.15 34.65
C LEU A 4 5.55 -48.22 34.70
N ILE A 5 6.66 -48.62 34.09
CA ILE A 5 7.80 -47.73 33.86
C ILE A 5 7.55 -47.02 32.54
N LEU A 6 7.17 -45.74 32.61
CA LEU A 6 7.10 -44.86 31.44
C LEU A 6 8.52 -44.56 30.95
N PRO A 7 8.83 -44.71 29.65
CA PRO A 7 10.09 -44.22 29.12
C PRO A 7 10.04 -42.69 29.02
N PHE A 8 10.68 -42.02 29.98
CA PHE A 8 11.07 -40.62 29.88
C PHE A 8 12.20 -40.48 28.86
N ALA A 9 11.86 -40.36 27.58
CA ALA A 9 12.66 -39.72 26.54
C ALA A 9 11.86 -39.76 25.23
N THR A 10 10.90 -38.86 25.06
CA THR A 10 10.59 -38.39 23.72
C THR A 10 11.85 -37.67 23.22
N PRO A 11 12.47 -38.08 22.10
CA PRO A 11 13.45 -37.22 21.46
C PRO A 11 12.74 -35.91 21.16
N ASN A 12 13.34 -34.81 21.61
CA ASN A 12 12.90 -33.47 21.27
C ASN A 12 12.77 -33.46 19.74
N ALA A 13 11.55 -33.23 19.22
CA ALA A 13 11.34 -33.18 17.79
C ALA A 13 12.31 -32.13 17.25
N GLU A 14 13.34 -32.57 16.52
CA GLU A 14 14.22 -31.65 15.82
C GLU A 14 13.31 -30.78 14.96
N SER A 15 13.29 -29.48 15.23
CA SER A 15 12.57 -28.52 14.40
C SER A 15 12.89 -28.84 12.95
N PRO A 16 11.89 -29.09 12.07
CA PRO A 16 12.16 -29.51 10.71
C PRO A 16 13.11 -28.47 10.10
N LYS A 17 14.29 -28.95 9.67
CA LYS A 17 15.28 -28.14 8.98
C LYS A 17 14.54 -27.36 7.89
N ILE A 18 14.55 -26.03 7.97
CA ILE A 18 13.95 -25.15 6.98
C ILE A 18 14.71 -25.39 5.66
N LYS A 19 14.24 -26.34 4.86
CA LYS A 19 14.62 -26.51 3.47
C LYS A 19 13.58 -25.75 2.66
N GLY A 20 13.96 -24.58 2.20
CA GLY A 20 13.12 -23.68 1.41
C GLY A 20 13.36 -22.23 1.78
N MET A 21 13.09 -21.33 0.84
CA MET A 21 13.23 -19.89 1.03
C MET A 21 12.36 -19.40 2.20
N ASN A 22 12.89 -18.48 3.00
CA ASN A 22 12.07 -17.76 3.99
C ASN A 22 11.11 -16.77 3.28
N PHE A 23 10.15 -16.19 4.01
CA PHE A 23 9.13 -15.32 3.42
C PHE A 23 9.76 -14.17 2.61
N LYS A 24 10.74 -13.47 3.18
CA LYS A 24 11.46 -12.37 2.52
C LYS A 24 12.14 -12.82 1.22
N GLN A 25 12.89 -13.91 1.25
CA GLN A 25 13.59 -14.47 0.07
C GLN A 25 12.60 -14.85 -1.03
N ALA A 26 11.54 -15.58 -0.68
CA ALA A 26 10.50 -15.98 -1.62
C ALA A 26 9.77 -14.77 -2.21
N ARG A 27 9.46 -13.75 -1.40
CA ARG A 27 8.83 -12.51 -1.87
C ARG A 27 9.71 -11.75 -2.86
N VAL A 28 11.00 -11.61 -2.56
CA VAL A 28 11.97 -10.97 -3.45
C VAL A 28 12.04 -11.72 -4.78
N PHE A 29 12.19 -13.04 -4.74
CA PHE A 29 12.25 -13.88 -5.95
C PHE A 29 10.98 -13.75 -6.81
N ILE A 30 9.80 -13.83 -6.19
CA ILE A 30 8.52 -13.68 -6.90
C ILE A 30 8.45 -12.30 -7.58
N LEU A 31 8.81 -11.22 -6.87
CA LEU A 31 8.76 -9.87 -7.43
C LEU A 31 9.73 -9.66 -8.59
N GLU A 32 10.95 -10.20 -8.51
CA GLU A 32 11.92 -10.17 -9.61
C GLU A 32 11.38 -10.88 -10.86
N LYS A 33 10.81 -12.07 -10.70
CA LYS A 33 10.22 -12.84 -11.80
C LYS A 33 8.98 -12.18 -12.40
N VAL A 34 8.20 -11.48 -11.60
CA VAL A 34 7.07 -10.67 -12.09
C VAL A 34 7.58 -9.47 -12.88
N ILE A 35 8.61 -8.78 -12.42
CA ILE A 35 9.23 -7.67 -13.17
C ILE A 35 9.73 -8.17 -14.53
N ASP A 36 10.43 -9.31 -14.57
CA ASP A 36 10.88 -9.93 -15.81
C ASP A 36 9.69 -10.25 -16.75
N SER A 37 8.61 -10.82 -16.21
CA SER A 37 7.41 -11.15 -16.97
C SER A 37 6.72 -9.90 -17.54
N LEU A 38 6.62 -8.84 -16.74
CA LEU A 38 6.05 -7.56 -17.16
C LEU A 38 6.91 -6.87 -18.23
N ASN A 39 8.23 -6.94 -18.11
CA ASN A 39 9.15 -6.43 -19.15
C ASN A 39 8.97 -7.17 -20.48
N GLN A 40 8.76 -8.49 -20.46
CA GLN A 40 8.52 -9.29 -21.67
C GLN A 40 7.14 -9.02 -22.30
N MET A 41 6.14 -8.68 -21.49
CA MET A 41 4.79 -8.35 -21.95
C MET A 41 4.64 -6.90 -22.43
N SER A 42 5.62 -6.04 -22.12
CA SER A 42 5.62 -4.64 -22.53
C SER A 42 5.86 -4.48 -24.03
N THR A 43 4.94 -3.79 -24.71
CA THR A 43 5.08 -3.37 -26.12
C THR A 43 5.44 -1.88 -26.21
N VAL A 44 5.88 -1.40 -27.38
CA VAL A 44 6.21 0.03 -27.58
C VAL A 44 5.04 0.95 -27.18
N ASP A 45 3.81 0.56 -27.51
CA ASP A 45 2.59 1.34 -27.22
C ASP A 45 2.15 1.26 -25.75
N SER A 46 2.53 0.21 -25.02
CA SER A 46 2.15 0.00 -23.62
C SER A 46 3.28 0.25 -22.62
N SER A 47 4.49 0.55 -23.12
CA SER A 47 5.72 0.71 -22.34
C SER A 47 5.61 1.73 -21.23
N PHE A 48 4.89 2.85 -21.44
CA PHE A 48 4.66 3.84 -20.39
C PHE A 48 3.82 3.28 -19.21
N GLN A 49 2.81 2.47 -19.51
CA GLN A 49 1.90 1.92 -18.48
C GLN A 49 2.56 0.77 -17.72
N TYR A 50 3.26 -0.12 -18.44
CA TYR A 50 4.07 -1.17 -17.83
C TYR A 50 5.23 -0.58 -17.00
N GLY A 51 5.90 0.46 -17.51
CA GLY A 51 7.00 1.13 -16.82
C GLY A 51 6.60 1.69 -15.45
N ASN A 52 5.41 2.28 -15.32
CA ASN A 52 4.89 2.74 -14.03
C ASN A 52 4.69 1.58 -13.04
N VAL A 53 4.11 0.47 -13.48
CA VAL A 53 3.88 -0.70 -12.61
C VAL A 53 5.21 -1.40 -12.26
N ILE A 54 6.13 -1.49 -13.20
CA ILE A 54 7.48 -2.04 -12.99
C ILE A 54 8.25 -1.20 -11.98
N LYS A 55 8.17 0.14 -12.08
CA LYS A 55 8.74 1.06 -11.09
C LYS A 55 8.16 0.79 -9.70
N ASP A 56 6.83 0.73 -9.56
CA ASP A 56 6.18 0.42 -8.27
C ASP A 56 6.73 -0.90 -7.66
N TYR A 57 6.97 -1.92 -8.48
CA TYR A 57 7.55 -3.18 -8.02
C TYR A 57 9.04 -3.10 -7.68
N HIS A 58 9.83 -2.30 -8.40
CA HIS A 58 11.23 -2.03 -8.05
C HIS A 58 11.35 -1.29 -6.72
N ASP A 59 10.49 -0.30 -6.49
CA ASP A 59 10.45 0.45 -5.24
C ASP A 59 10.08 -0.50 -4.07
N LYS A 60 9.05 -1.36 -4.26
CA LYS A 60 8.66 -2.40 -3.29
C LYS A 60 9.80 -3.40 -3.02
N LEU A 61 10.57 -3.78 -4.05
CA LEU A 61 11.73 -4.67 -3.93
C LEU A 61 12.85 -4.02 -3.11
N ALA A 62 13.15 -2.75 -3.38
CA ALA A 62 14.16 -1.98 -2.64
C ALA A 62 13.78 -1.90 -1.16
N PHE A 63 12.51 -1.58 -0.87
CA PHE A 63 11.99 -1.55 0.50
C PHE A 63 12.18 -2.91 1.21
N ILE A 64 11.66 -4.00 0.63
CA ILE A 64 11.74 -5.35 1.25
C ILE A 64 13.19 -5.73 1.52
N ARG A 65 14.11 -5.44 0.60
CA ARG A 65 15.54 -5.74 0.79
C ARG A 65 16.13 -5.01 1.99
N THR A 66 15.75 -3.74 2.22
CA THR A 66 16.28 -2.91 3.31
C THR A 66 15.73 -3.21 4.69
N VAL A 67 14.53 -3.81 4.80
CA VAL A 67 13.91 -4.09 6.11
C VAL A 67 14.51 -5.34 6.74
N GLU A 68 14.83 -5.28 8.04
CA GLU A 68 15.45 -6.39 8.78
C GLU A 68 14.48 -7.55 9.08
N ASN A 69 13.19 -7.26 9.28
CA ASN A 69 12.19 -8.27 9.61
C ASN A 69 11.92 -9.22 8.43
N GLU A 70 11.87 -10.52 8.72
CA GLU A 70 11.74 -11.57 7.71
C GLU A 70 10.29 -11.96 7.40
N ASP A 71 9.32 -11.43 8.15
CA ASP A 71 7.92 -11.90 8.15
C ASP A 71 6.92 -10.75 8.22
N GLU A 72 5.82 -10.88 7.48
CA GLU A 72 4.74 -9.87 7.40
C GLU A 72 3.53 -10.28 8.24
N ASN A 73 3.03 -9.35 9.05
CA ASN A 73 1.82 -9.47 9.85
C ASN A 73 0.71 -8.57 9.28
N THR A 74 -0.15 -9.15 8.45
CA THR A 74 -1.25 -8.44 7.78
C THR A 74 -2.24 -7.80 8.76
N LYS A 75 -2.45 -8.36 9.96
CA LYS A 75 -3.36 -7.76 10.96
C LYS A 75 -2.77 -6.49 11.56
N GLU A 76 -1.49 -6.51 11.85
CA GLU A 76 -0.77 -5.33 12.37
C GLU A 76 -0.66 -4.26 11.28
N LEU A 77 -0.41 -4.65 10.03
CA LEU A 77 -0.45 -3.75 8.88
C LEU A 77 -1.80 -3.01 8.79
N GLN A 78 -2.92 -3.74 8.89
CA GLN A 78 -4.26 -3.15 8.88
C GLN A 78 -4.49 -2.18 10.06
N ARG A 79 -3.99 -2.52 11.26
CA ARG A 79 -4.08 -1.64 12.43
C ARG A 79 -3.32 -0.34 12.19
N LEU A 80 -2.09 -0.42 11.67
CA LEU A 80 -1.23 0.74 11.41
C LEU A 80 -1.78 1.61 10.29
N GLN A 81 -2.33 1.02 9.23
CA GLN A 81 -3.03 1.76 8.17
C GLN A 81 -4.23 2.54 8.71
N LYS A 82 -5.02 1.94 9.60
CA LYS A 82 -6.14 2.64 10.24
C LYS A 82 -5.66 3.85 11.05
N ILE A 83 -4.57 3.71 11.80
CA ILE A 83 -3.96 4.83 12.54
C ILE A 83 -3.48 5.91 11.58
N ALA A 84 -2.79 5.53 10.50
CA ALA A 84 -2.32 6.47 9.49
C ALA A 84 -3.46 7.24 8.83
N PHE A 85 -4.56 6.55 8.50
CA PHE A 85 -5.75 7.14 7.92
C PHE A 85 -6.45 8.12 8.87
N ASP A 86 -6.57 7.78 10.16
CA ASP A 86 -7.14 8.68 11.16
C ASP A 86 -6.28 9.95 11.31
N VAL A 87 -4.95 9.83 11.30
CA VAL A 87 -4.01 10.97 11.34
C VAL A 87 -4.06 11.82 10.08
N GLU A 88 -4.14 11.21 8.90
CA GLU A 88 -4.33 11.92 7.63
C GLU A 88 -5.59 12.77 7.69
N ASN A 89 -6.71 12.18 8.12
CA ASN A 89 -7.98 12.90 8.26
C ASN A 89 -7.90 14.04 9.28
N GLU A 90 -7.31 13.81 10.45
CA GLU A 90 -7.12 14.85 11.46
C GLU A 90 -6.25 16.00 10.92
N THR A 91 -5.18 15.67 10.20
CA THR A 91 -4.27 16.66 9.59
C THR A 91 -4.98 17.49 8.53
N LEU A 92 -5.74 16.85 7.62
CA LEU A 92 -6.49 17.54 6.58
C LEU A 92 -7.59 18.44 7.19
N ASN A 93 -8.32 17.95 8.20
CA ASN A 93 -9.31 18.76 8.89
C ASN A 93 -8.67 19.98 9.56
N GLY A 94 -7.53 19.81 10.24
CA GLY A 94 -6.80 20.91 10.88
C GLY A 94 -6.33 21.97 9.88
N LEU A 95 -5.74 21.55 8.75
CA LEU A 95 -5.29 22.45 7.69
C LEU A 95 -6.45 23.27 7.10
N VAL A 96 -7.63 22.67 6.99
CA VAL A 96 -8.82 23.33 6.48
C VAL A 96 -9.41 24.30 7.52
N GLU A 97 -9.50 23.88 8.78
CA GLU A 97 -10.04 24.70 9.87
C GLU A 97 -9.17 25.95 10.14
N ASN A 98 -7.85 25.81 10.01
CA ASN A 98 -6.89 26.91 10.15
C ASN A 98 -6.84 27.84 8.93
N GLY A 99 -7.45 27.44 7.80
CA GLY A 99 -7.39 28.18 6.54
C GLY A 99 -6.07 28.03 5.77
N ASP A 100 -5.23 27.06 6.16
CA ASP A 100 -3.95 26.76 5.51
C ASP A 100 -4.15 26.18 4.10
N ILE A 101 -5.28 25.48 3.87
CA ILE A 101 -5.66 24.93 2.56
C ILE A 101 -7.09 25.28 2.19
N THR A 102 -7.32 25.51 0.89
CA THR A 102 -8.67 25.76 0.37
C THR A 102 -9.44 24.46 0.15
N THR A 103 -10.76 24.55 0.09
CA THR A 103 -11.64 23.41 -0.26
C THR A 103 -11.28 22.77 -1.60
N ASN A 104 -10.76 23.56 -2.55
CA ASN A 104 -10.35 23.05 -3.85
C ASN A 104 -9.07 22.20 -3.75
N VAL A 105 -8.10 22.62 -2.93
CA VAL A 105 -6.88 21.83 -2.66
C VAL A 105 -7.23 20.54 -1.94
N LEU A 106 -8.15 20.58 -0.98
CA LEU A 106 -8.67 19.39 -0.31
C LEU A 106 -9.35 18.44 -1.31
N ASP A 107 -10.24 18.95 -2.17
CA ASP A 107 -10.95 18.11 -3.14
C ASP A 107 -9.98 17.46 -4.14
N ASN A 108 -8.98 18.21 -4.62
CA ASN A 108 -7.94 17.69 -5.49
C ASN A 108 -7.05 16.66 -4.80
N TYR A 109 -6.68 16.90 -3.54
CA TYR A 109 -5.93 15.96 -2.72
C TYR A 109 -6.71 14.66 -2.52
N MET A 110 -8.00 14.75 -2.17
CA MET A 110 -8.89 13.60 -1.95
C MET A 110 -9.05 12.80 -3.23
N ARG A 111 -9.36 13.44 -4.36
CA ARG A 111 -9.45 12.77 -5.67
C ARG A 111 -8.17 12.03 -6.06
N TYR A 112 -7.01 12.58 -5.72
CA TYR A 112 -5.74 11.90 -5.96
C TYR A 112 -5.48 10.80 -4.91
N SER A 113 -5.84 11.02 -3.64
CA SER A 113 -5.77 10.02 -2.56
C SER A 113 -6.58 8.79 -2.88
N GLU A 114 -7.83 9.00 -3.28
CA GLU A 114 -8.81 7.97 -3.64
C GLU A 114 -8.31 7.04 -4.73
N ARG A 115 -7.49 7.57 -5.64
CA ARG A 115 -6.84 6.79 -6.71
C ARG A 115 -5.64 5.98 -6.20
N THR A 116 -5.01 6.38 -5.10
CA THR A 116 -3.83 5.72 -4.53
C THR A 116 -4.22 4.49 -3.71
N GLN A 117 -3.34 3.48 -3.70
CA GLN A 117 -3.59 2.19 -3.05
C GLN A 117 -3.89 2.30 -1.55
N VAL A 118 -3.37 3.34 -0.87
CA VAL A 118 -3.57 3.56 0.58
C VAL A 118 -5.02 3.91 0.92
N TYR A 119 -5.74 4.66 0.06
CA TYR A 119 -7.16 4.94 0.28
C TYR A 119 -8.04 3.73 -0.06
N LYS A 120 -7.63 2.95 -1.07
CA LYS A 120 -8.24 1.66 -1.45
C LYS A 120 -7.99 0.55 -0.40
N GLN A 121 -7.07 0.78 0.53
CA GLN A 121 -6.80 -0.09 1.69
C GLN A 121 -7.67 0.24 2.92
N ALA A 122 -8.38 1.38 2.92
CA ALA A 122 -9.32 1.72 3.99
C ALA A 122 -10.63 0.94 3.81
N SER A 123 -11.20 0.44 4.91
CA SER A 123 -12.49 -0.24 4.88
C SER A 123 -13.56 0.65 4.22
N LEU A 124 -14.44 0.10 3.37
CA LEU A 124 -15.58 0.80 2.75
C LEU A 124 -16.33 1.74 3.70
N ILE A 125 -16.46 1.35 4.98
CA ILE A 125 -17.11 2.14 6.04
C ILE A 125 -16.33 3.42 6.39
N GLN A 126 -15.00 3.37 6.35
CA GLN A 126 -14.12 4.52 6.58
C GLN A 126 -14.19 5.51 5.42
N ARG A 127 -14.31 5.05 4.17
CA ARG A 127 -14.50 5.90 2.98
C ARG A 127 -15.82 6.67 3.04
N ILE A 128 -16.92 5.97 3.34
CA ILE A 128 -18.24 6.59 3.59
C ILE A 128 -18.16 7.63 4.72
N LYS A 129 -17.43 7.33 5.81
CA LYS A 129 -17.28 8.24 6.95
C LYS A 129 -16.47 9.49 6.58
N VAL A 130 -15.44 9.36 5.75
CA VAL A 130 -14.64 10.49 5.26
C VAL A 130 -15.41 11.32 4.26
N GLU A 131 -16.15 10.72 3.34
CA GLU A 131 -17.03 11.45 2.42
C GLU A 131 -18.13 12.22 3.17
N LEU A 132 -18.77 11.59 4.16
CA LEU A 132 -19.75 12.27 5.02
C LEU A 132 -19.13 13.43 5.80
N ARG A 133 -17.91 13.25 6.33
CA ARG A 133 -17.21 14.31 7.08
C ARG A 133 -16.73 15.43 6.17
N ALA A 134 -16.22 15.12 4.98
CA ALA A 134 -15.88 16.10 3.95
C ALA A 134 -17.12 16.86 3.49
N MET A 135 -18.28 16.19 3.37
CA MET A 135 -19.56 16.82 3.06
C MET A 135 -20.04 17.76 4.18
N ILE A 136 -19.89 17.34 5.44
CA ILE A 136 -20.19 18.17 6.62
C ILE A 136 -19.24 19.37 6.70
N LEU A 137 -17.95 19.19 6.44
CA LEU A 137 -16.94 20.24 6.42
C LEU A 137 -17.20 21.24 5.29
N LYS A 138 -17.49 20.75 4.08
CA LYS A 138 -17.94 21.56 2.93
C LYS A 138 -19.17 22.40 3.29
N ARG A 139 -20.15 21.84 4.02
CA ARG A 139 -21.33 22.58 4.51
C ARG A 139 -20.98 23.63 5.57
N ARG A 140 -20.05 23.36 6.49
CA ARG A 140 -19.65 24.30 7.56
C ARG A 140 -18.84 25.48 7.04
N ILE A 141 -18.06 25.27 5.98
CA ILE A 141 -17.10 26.27 5.46
C ILE A 141 -17.68 27.09 4.30
N LYS A 142 -18.77 26.63 3.66
CA LYS A 142 -19.56 27.42 2.70
C LYS A 142 -20.01 28.77 3.26
N ASN A 143 -20.07 28.90 4.59
CA ASN A 143 -20.43 30.14 5.28
C ASN A 143 -19.23 30.99 5.74
N LYS A 144 -17.97 30.53 5.58
CA LYS A 144 -16.78 31.19 6.14
C LYS A 144 -15.66 31.52 5.13
N VAL A 145 -15.58 30.89 3.97
CA VAL A 145 -14.46 31.11 3.02
C VAL A 145 -14.98 31.70 1.71
N LYS A 146 -14.48 32.90 1.37
CA LYS A 146 -14.69 33.53 0.06
C LYS A 146 -14.11 32.64 -1.02
N THR A 147 -14.95 32.26 -1.96
CA THR A 147 -14.62 31.48 -3.15
C THR A 147 -13.63 32.21 -4.04
N ASN A 148 -12.35 31.81 -4.01
CA ASN A 148 -11.48 32.02 -5.16
C ASN A 148 -11.73 30.88 -6.15
N ALA A 149 -12.78 31.07 -6.95
CA ALA A 149 -13.07 30.25 -8.10
C ALA A 149 -12.06 30.59 -9.21
N ALA A 150 -11.33 29.56 -9.63
CA ALA A 150 -10.78 29.33 -10.96
C ALA A 150 -9.86 30.41 -11.58
N SER A 151 -8.61 30.00 -11.80
CA SER A 151 -8.03 30.11 -13.12
C SER A 151 -7.23 28.84 -13.44
N SER A 152 -7.17 28.47 -14.71
CA SER A 152 -6.31 27.42 -15.27
C SER A 152 -4.81 27.80 -15.27
N LEU A 153 -4.43 28.82 -14.49
CA LEU A 153 -3.08 29.28 -14.20
C LEU A 153 -2.83 28.98 -12.70
N SER A 154 -2.09 27.98 -12.27
CA SER A 154 -1.22 27.08 -12.99
C SER A 154 -1.36 25.67 -12.43
N VAL A 155 -1.40 24.69 -13.32
CA VAL A 155 -1.36 23.26 -12.97
C VAL A 155 -0.20 22.95 -12.01
N VAL A 156 0.92 23.65 -12.19
CA VAL A 156 2.12 23.52 -11.35
C VAL A 156 1.87 24.02 -9.92
N ASP A 157 1.19 25.15 -9.75
CA ASP A 157 0.88 25.71 -8.43
C ASP A 157 -0.10 24.81 -7.68
N ASN A 158 -1.12 24.27 -8.36
CA ASN A 158 -2.03 23.31 -7.76
C ASN A 158 -1.31 22.01 -7.35
N LEU A 159 -0.44 21.46 -8.22
CA LEU A 159 0.38 20.30 -7.88
C LEU A 159 1.35 20.60 -6.73
N ARG A 160 1.90 21.81 -6.66
CA ARG A 160 2.79 22.24 -5.57
C ARG A 160 2.05 22.34 -4.25
N GLU A 161 0.84 22.92 -4.26
CA GLU A 161 -0.04 22.98 -3.08
C GLU A 161 -0.40 21.58 -2.60
N ILE A 162 -0.83 20.68 -3.51
CA ILE A 162 -1.12 19.28 -3.18
C ILE A 162 0.13 18.56 -2.65
N SER A 163 1.30 18.77 -3.25
CA SER A 163 2.57 18.20 -2.81
C SER A 163 2.94 18.65 -1.39
N ASN A 164 2.73 19.93 -1.07
CA ASN A 164 2.97 20.44 0.28
C ASN A 164 2.03 19.81 1.31
N VAL A 165 0.76 19.60 0.95
CA VAL A 165 -0.20 18.87 1.80
C VAL A 165 0.24 17.42 1.98
N MET A 166 0.65 16.72 0.90
CA MET A 166 1.15 15.34 0.98
C MET A 166 2.37 15.21 1.87
N ARG A 167 3.35 16.11 1.75
CA ARG A 167 4.52 16.14 2.63
C ARG A 167 4.14 16.35 4.09
N THR A 168 3.18 17.24 4.35
CA THR A 168 2.69 17.49 5.70
C THR A 168 2.00 16.26 6.27
N VAL A 169 1.12 15.62 5.49
CA VAL A 169 0.45 14.38 5.89
C VAL A 169 1.47 13.26 6.12
N HIS A 170 2.39 13.04 5.18
CA HIS A 170 3.45 12.03 5.30
C HIS A 170 4.25 12.23 6.59
N TYR A 171 4.72 13.46 6.86
CA TYR A 171 5.44 13.77 8.09
C TYR A 171 4.62 13.47 9.35
N ARG A 172 3.34 13.85 9.39
CA ARG A 172 2.46 13.62 10.54
C ARG A 172 2.17 12.13 10.76
N VAL A 173 1.94 11.40 9.68
CA VAL A 173 1.73 9.94 9.71
C VAL A 173 2.99 9.24 10.22
N VAL A 174 4.16 9.51 9.62
CA VAL A 174 5.45 8.95 10.06
C VAL A 174 5.70 9.27 11.54
N SER A 175 5.50 10.52 11.96
CA SER A 175 5.69 10.95 13.35
C SER A 175 4.76 10.22 14.33
N ARG A 176 3.55 9.85 13.90
CA ARG A 176 2.62 9.08 14.73
C ARG A 176 2.96 7.59 14.77
N LEU A 177 3.32 7.01 13.63
CA LEU A 177 3.67 5.60 13.50
C LEU A 177 5.01 5.27 14.15
N ALA A 178 5.96 6.21 14.16
CA ALA A 178 7.22 6.10 14.90
C ALA A 178 7.01 5.84 16.41
N LYS A 179 5.87 6.29 16.97
CA LYS A 179 5.49 6.03 18.37
C LYS A 179 4.88 4.64 18.60
N GLU A 180 4.45 3.98 17.53
CA GLU A 180 3.89 2.61 17.56
C GLU A 180 4.93 1.57 17.12
N THR A 181 6.15 1.99 16.77
CA THR A 181 7.20 1.10 16.30
C THR A 181 7.76 0.26 17.44
N THR A 182 7.80 -1.04 17.19
CA THR A 182 8.34 -2.11 18.01
C THR A 182 9.23 -2.98 17.12
N GLU A 183 10.10 -3.81 17.69
CA GLU A 183 10.97 -4.70 16.91
C GLU A 183 10.18 -5.61 15.95
N ASP A 184 9.02 -6.10 16.41
CA ASP A 184 8.20 -7.05 15.64
C ASP A 184 7.43 -6.40 14.48
N ASN A 185 7.09 -5.10 14.57
CA ASN A 185 6.26 -4.41 13.57
C ASN A 185 6.99 -3.38 12.69
N LYS A 186 8.34 -3.41 12.69
CA LYS A 186 9.16 -2.50 11.86
C LYS A 186 8.82 -2.60 10.38
N LEU A 187 8.54 -3.80 9.88
CA LEU A 187 8.17 -4.02 8.49
C LEU A 187 6.86 -3.32 8.16
N GLU A 188 5.81 -3.53 8.94
CA GLU A 188 4.49 -2.98 8.68
C GLU A 188 4.49 -1.45 8.82
N VAL A 189 5.19 -0.91 9.84
CA VAL A 189 5.37 0.53 9.97
C VAL A 189 6.09 1.10 8.75
N GLY A 190 7.16 0.42 8.30
CA GLY A 190 7.88 0.78 7.08
C GLY A 190 6.97 0.78 5.85
N MET A 191 6.16 -0.26 5.67
CA MET A 191 5.25 -0.41 4.53
C MET A 191 4.23 0.73 4.47
N VAL A 192 3.65 1.11 5.61
CA VAL A 192 2.71 2.23 5.66
C VAL A 192 3.44 3.54 5.37
N CYS A 193 4.59 3.81 6.00
CA CYS A 193 5.36 5.03 5.74
C CYS A 193 5.76 5.17 4.26
N ASP A 194 6.27 4.07 3.68
CA ASP A 194 6.70 4.01 2.29
C ASP A 194 5.53 4.24 1.32
N SER A 195 4.36 3.68 1.63
CA SER A 195 3.15 3.91 0.81
C SER A 195 2.74 5.39 0.71
N TYR A 196 2.91 6.16 1.79
CA TYR A 196 2.67 7.61 1.79
C TYR A 196 3.79 8.39 1.08
N LEU A 197 5.03 7.89 1.12
CA LEU A 197 6.16 8.48 0.41
C LEU A 197 5.98 8.30 -1.11
N LEU A 198 5.70 7.06 -1.55
CA LEU A 198 5.45 6.72 -2.95
C LEU A 198 4.29 7.55 -3.54
N ARG A 199 3.26 7.83 -2.74
CA ARG A 199 2.16 8.73 -3.14
C ARG A 199 2.67 10.15 -3.45
N THR A 200 3.63 10.64 -2.68
CA THR A 200 4.24 11.96 -2.90
C THR A 200 5.12 11.94 -4.14
N ASP A 201 5.91 10.88 -4.33
CA ASP A 201 6.86 10.77 -5.46
C ASP A 201 6.17 10.50 -6.79
N ASN A 202 5.02 9.81 -6.77
CA ASN A 202 4.20 9.53 -7.94
C ASN A 202 3.22 10.67 -8.29
N LEU A 203 3.28 11.81 -7.58
CA LEU A 203 2.50 13.01 -7.90
C LEU A 203 3.11 13.72 -9.13
N THR A 204 2.74 13.23 -10.31
CA THR A 204 3.10 13.82 -11.59
C THR A 204 1.87 14.37 -12.32
N PRO A 205 2.03 15.38 -13.21
CA PRO A 205 0.91 15.87 -14.01
C PRO A 205 0.20 14.76 -14.80
N SER A 206 0.96 13.83 -15.38
CA SER A 206 0.40 12.71 -16.15
C SER A 206 -0.48 11.78 -15.30
N ASN A 207 -0.09 11.49 -14.06
CA ASN A 207 -0.88 10.66 -13.14
C ASN A 207 -2.09 11.41 -12.57
N PHE A 208 -1.99 12.73 -12.41
CA PHE A 208 -3.09 13.54 -11.87
C PHE A 208 -4.23 13.75 -12.90
N PHE A 209 -3.89 14.03 -14.17
CA PHE A 209 -4.86 14.44 -15.19
C PHE A 209 -5.40 13.34 -16.11
N ASN A 210 -4.82 12.12 -16.12
CA ASN A 210 -5.16 11.12 -17.13
C ASN A 210 -5.90 9.87 -16.57
N PRO A 211 -7.23 9.95 -16.35
CA PRO A 211 -8.01 8.84 -15.78
C PRO A 211 -8.10 7.62 -16.70
N LYS A 212 -7.91 7.78 -18.02
CA LYS A 212 -7.91 6.65 -18.97
C LYS A 212 -6.74 5.68 -18.75
N ASN A 213 -5.63 6.15 -18.17
CA ASN A 213 -4.50 5.30 -17.83
C ASN A 213 -4.74 4.45 -16.58
N GLU A 214 -5.68 4.82 -15.70
CA GLU A 214 -5.92 4.08 -14.46
C GLU A 214 -6.51 2.68 -14.73
N ASN A 215 -7.44 2.59 -15.69
CA ASN A 215 -8.03 1.30 -16.09
C ASN A 215 -7.02 0.36 -16.76
N SER A 216 -6.06 0.88 -17.53
CA SER A 216 -5.00 0.06 -18.13
C SER A 216 -3.95 -0.35 -17.09
N ILE A 217 -3.55 0.55 -16.21
CA ILE A 217 -2.62 0.24 -15.10
C ILE A 217 -3.24 -0.81 -14.17
N THR A 218 -4.52 -0.70 -13.82
CA THR A 218 -5.22 -1.66 -12.95
C THR A 218 -5.24 -3.06 -13.57
N LYS A 219 -5.49 -3.16 -14.89
CA LYS A 219 -5.38 -4.44 -15.63
C LYS A 219 -3.97 -5.02 -15.56
N ILE A 220 -2.94 -4.20 -15.74
CA ILE A 220 -1.54 -4.64 -15.64
C ILE A 220 -1.23 -5.12 -14.21
N LYS A 221 -1.72 -4.44 -13.17
CA LYS A 221 -1.58 -4.88 -11.77
C LYS A 221 -2.27 -6.24 -11.50
N LEU A 222 -3.46 -6.47 -12.07
CA LEU A 222 -4.13 -7.78 -12.00
C LEU A 222 -3.34 -8.88 -12.70
N VAL A 223 -2.78 -8.59 -13.88
CA VAL A 223 -1.89 -9.54 -14.59
C VAL A 223 -0.67 -9.88 -13.73
N ALA A 224 -0.06 -8.87 -13.10
CA ALA A 224 1.06 -9.08 -12.20
C ALA A 224 0.69 -9.95 -10.99
N LEU A 225 -0.49 -9.78 -10.38
CA LEU A 225 -0.97 -10.65 -9.30
C LEU A 225 -1.19 -12.09 -9.76
N LYS A 226 -1.73 -12.29 -10.97
CA LYS A 226 -1.88 -13.61 -11.56
C LYS A 226 -0.51 -14.28 -11.75
N GLU A 227 0.50 -13.55 -12.21
CA GLU A 227 1.87 -14.05 -12.32
C GLU A 227 2.47 -14.37 -10.94
N GLN A 228 2.25 -13.54 -9.92
CA GLN A 228 2.69 -13.83 -8.54
C GLN A 228 2.11 -15.16 -8.05
N ARG A 229 0.82 -15.41 -8.27
CA ARG A 229 0.18 -16.69 -7.91
C ARG A 229 0.78 -17.86 -8.68
N ARG A 230 1.03 -17.70 -9.99
CA ARG A 230 1.63 -18.73 -10.83
C ARG A 230 3.02 -19.11 -10.33
N ILE A 231 3.88 -18.12 -10.06
CA ILE A 231 5.25 -18.32 -9.57
C ILE A 231 5.22 -18.94 -8.18
N LEU A 232 4.34 -18.49 -7.29
CA LEU A 232 4.19 -19.09 -5.96
C LEU A 232 3.79 -20.57 -6.05
N ASN A 233 2.83 -20.93 -6.93
CA ASN A 233 2.44 -22.33 -7.11
C ASN A 233 3.62 -23.17 -7.62
N GLN A 234 4.41 -22.64 -8.55
CA GLN A 234 5.62 -23.30 -9.03
C GLN A 234 6.63 -23.54 -7.88
N LEU A 235 6.87 -22.55 -7.03
CA LEU A 235 7.76 -22.69 -5.87
C LEU A 235 7.27 -23.72 -4.84
N ILE A 236 5.95 -23.92 -4.74
CA ILE A 236 5.35 -24.95 -3.88
C ILE A 236 5.52 -26.34 -4.51
N GLU A 237 5.29 -26.46 -5.82
CA GLU A 237 5.46 -27.72 -6.57
C GLU A 237 6.92 -28.19 -6.58
N GLU A 238 7.88 -27.26 -6.63
CA GLU A 238 9.31 -27.52 -6.60
C GLU A 238 9.86 -27.72 -5.17
N GLU A 239 9.00 -27.67 -4.13
CA GLU A 239 9.38 -27.73 -2.71
C GLU A 239 10.41 -26.66 -2.27
N GLU A 240 10.52 -25.56 -3.03
CA GLU A 240 11.42 -24.44 -2.77
C GLU A 240 10.92 -23.54 -1.63
N VAL A 241 9.65 -23.66 -1.24
CA VAL A 241 9.00 -22.88 -0.17
C VAL A 241 8.18 -23.80 0.72
N SER A 242 8.29 -23.64 2.04
CA SER A 242 7.48 -24.41 2.99
C SER A 242 5.99 -24.05 2.91
N GLU A 243 5.10 -24.97 3.28
CA GLU A 243 3.65 -24.71 3.29
C GLU A 243 3.28 -23.51 4.18
N ALA A 244 3.95 -23.35 5.32
CA ALA A 244 3.74 -22.21 6.23
C ALA A 244 4.14 -20.88 5.57
N THR A 245 5.29 -20.84 4.89
CA THR A 245 5.74 -19.65 4.14
C THR A 245 4.79 -19.36 2.97
N ALA A 246 4.37 -20.39 2.25
CA ALA A 246 3.45 -20.27 1.12
C ALA A 246 2.09 -19.70 1.53
N LEU A 247 1.56 -20.12 2.70
CA LEU A 247 0.31 -19.58 3.23
C LEU A 247 0.40 -18.06 3.45
N LYS A 248 1.50 -17.58 4.06
CA LYS A 248 1.71 -16.15 4.30
C LYS A 248 1.82 -15.35 3.00
N ILE A 249 2.53 -15.88 2.01
CA ILE A 249 2.62 -15.22 0.69
C ILE A 249 1.25 -15.20 0.02
N ARG A 250 0.43 -16.26 0.13
CA ARG A 250 -0.95 -16.25 -0.36
C ARG A 250 -1.80 -15.19 0.33
N GLU A 251 -1.68 -15.05 1.65
CA GLU A 251 -2.39 -14.00 2.41
C GLU A 251 -2.00 -12.61 1.93
N ALA A 252 -0.70 -12.34 1.75
CA ALA A 252 -0.21 -11.07 1.20
C ALA A 252 -0.70 -10.80 -0.24
N ILE A 253 -0.68 -11.80 -1.13
CA ILE A 253 -1.21 -11.67 -2.50
C ILE A 253 -2.73 -11.45 -2.49
N ASN A 254 -3.47 -12.20 -1.66
CA ASN A 254 -4.92 -12.04 -1.52
C ASN A 254 -5.28 -10.63 -1.04
N TYR A 255 -4.50 -10.09 -0.10
CA TYR A 255 -4.67 -8.74 0.39
C TYR A 255 -4.41 -7.71 -0.71
N ASP A 256 -3.29 -7.83 -1.44
CA ASP A 256 -2.98 -6.99 -2.61
C ASP A 256 -4.10 -7.05 -3.67
N GLU A 257 -4.70 -8.22 -3.91
CA GLU A 257 -5.81 -8.42 -4.85
C GLU A 257 -7.11 -7.78 -4.38
N MET A 258 -7.46 -7.94 -3.11
CA MET A 258 -8.66 -7.32 -2.53
C MET A 258 -8.64 -5.80 -2.72
N ILE A 259 -7.50 -5.15 -2.48
CA ILE A 259 -7.32 -3.70 -2.68
C ILE A 259 -7.58 -3.28 -4.13
N ILE A 260 -7.12 -4.09 -5.09
CA ILE A 260 -7.27 -3.80 -6.51
C ILE A 260 -8.70 -4.05 -6.98
N VAL A 261 -9.33 -5.15 -6.53
CA VAL A 261 -10.72 -5.47 -6.89
C VAL A 261 -11.70 -4.45 -6.32
N ASP A 262 -11.52 -4.06 -5.06
CA ASP A 262 -12.33 -3.02 -4.40
C ASP A 262 -12.31 -1.71 -5.22
N SER A 263 -11.16 -1.40 -5.84
CA SER A 263 -11.02 -0.23 -6.70
C SER A 263 -11.69 -0.28 -8.07
N LEU A 264 -12.16 -1.44 -8.50
CA LEU A 264 -12.90 -1.63 -9.76
C LEU A 264 -14.42 -1.60 -9.57
N THR A 265 -14.88 -1.70 -8.33
CA THR A 265 -16.31 -1.76 -7.96
C THR A 265 -16.92 -0.41 -7.58
N ASP A 266 -16.12 0.66 -7.51
CA ASP A 266 -16.56 2.06 -7.34
C ASP A 266 -16.65 2.81 -8.69
#